data_AF-A0AAN6GVY8-F1
#
_entry.id   AF-A0AAN6GVY8-F1
#
_cell.length_a   1.000
_cell.length_b   1.000
_cell.length_c   1.000
_cell.angle_alpha   90.00
_cell.angle_beta   90.00
_cell.angle_gamma   90.00
#
_symmetry.space_group_name_H-M   'P 1'
#
loop_
_entity.id
_entity.type
_entity.pdbx_description
1 polymer ?
#
loop_
_entity_poly.entity_id
_entity_poly.type
_entity_poly.pdbx_seq_one_letter_code
_entity_poly.pdbx_strand_id
1 'polypeptide(L)'
;MPYWGFGFHQCRYGMQDVYEVAEVVANYSIANIPLETMWTDIDYMYLRRVFTLDADRFPLHLMQELVTYLHDHQQHYVVMVDPAVAYQPYPAFQNGVADDAFLKVANGSVYKGVVWPGVTAFPDWFAPGTQGYWNNEFDTFFSPATGVDIDALWIDMNEASNFCVFPCTDPENQATTMGDPPRPPAIRLGAPRPIPGFPADFQPVCHAEVTFSVHASTFFGENILVFGSAVTIGNGDDLMNAVTLGANNYPIWSVTVDMPADTTVTY
;
A
#
# COMPACT_ATOMS: atom_id res chain seq x y z
N MET A 1 2.80 -8.37 -28.27
CA MET A 1 1.80 -7.52 -27.62
C MET A 1 0.44 -8.18 -27.77
N PRO A 2 -0.29 -8.40 -26.68
CA PRO A 2 -1.71 -8.78 -26.76
C PRO A 2 -2.51 -7.62 -27.37
N TYR A 3 -3.64 -7.91 -28.02
CA TYR A 3 -4.39 -6.90 -28.79
C TYR A 3 -4.95 -5.77 -27.90
N TRP A 4 -5.37 -6.10 -26.68
CA TRP A 4 -5.82 -5.11 -25.69
C TRP A 4 -4.73 -4.08 -25.34
N GLY A 5 -3.44 -4.42 -25.50
CA GLY A 5 -2.33 -3.49 -25.27
C GLY A 5 -2.27 -2.31 -26.25
N PHE A 6 -3.18 -2.24 -27.23
CA PHE A 6 -3.35 -1.09 -28.14
C PHE A 6 -4.51 -0.18 -27.73
N GLY A 7 -5.30 -0.54 -26.72
CA GLY A 7 -6.40 0.28 -26.22
C GLY A 7 -5.91 1.48 -25.40
N PHE A 8 -6.83 2.17 -24.73
CA PHE A 8 -6.48 3.29 -23.85
C PHE A 8 -6.19 2.80 -22.43
N HIS A 9 -5.08 3.28 -21.85
CA HIS A 9 -4.61 2.90 -20.51
C HIS A 9 -4.73 4.10 -19.57
N GLN A 10 -5.23 3.87 -18.34
CA GLN A 10 -5.28 4.88 -17.28
C GLN A 10 -4.43 4.44 -16.09
N CYS A 11 -3.53 5.32 -15.64
CA CYS A 11 -2.68 5.12 -14.46
C CYS A 11 -2.55 6.42 -13.67
N ARG A 12 -2.21 6.31 -12.38
CA ARG A 12 -1.79 7.44 -11.54
C ARG A 12 -1.00 6.94 -10.34
N TYR A 13 0.14 7.58 -10.06
CA TYR A 13 0.75 7.54 -8.74
C TYR A 13 -0.04 8.42 -7.76
N GLY A 14 -0.46 7.84 -6.64
CA GLY A 14 -1.19 8.48 -5.56
C GLY A 14 -2.68 8.18 -5.56
N MET A 15 -3.10 7.01 -6.06
CA MET A 15 -4.47 6.54 -5.84
C MET A 15 -4.64 6.23 -4.35
N GLN A 16 -5.67 6.80 -3.72
CA GLN A 16 -5.90 6.70 -2.28
C GLN A 16 -6.20 5.26 -1.84
N ASP A 17 -7.04 4.56 -2.59
CA ASP A 17 -7.61 3.26 -2.25
C ASP A 17 -8.27 2.60 -3.48
N VAL A 18 -8.73 1.36 -3.31
CA VAL A 18 -9.44 0.58 -4.33
C VAL A 18 -10.74 1.25 -4.79
N TYR A 19 -11.35 2.06 -3.93
CA TYR A 19 -12.58 2.78 -4.26
C TYR A 19 -12.32 3.93 -5.24
N GLU A 20 -11.20 4.66 -5.11
CA GLU A 20 -10.79 5.66 -6.11
C GLU A 20 -10.57 5.01 -7.47
N VAL A 21 -9.93 3.84 -7.49
CA VAL A 21 -9.69 3.09 -8.73
C VAL A 21 -11.02 2.72 -9.40
N ALA A 22 -11.96 2.18 -8.63
CA ALA A 22 -13.31 1.85 -9.10
C ALA A 22 -14.10 3.08 -9.57
N GLU A 23 -14.01 4.21 -8.86
CA GLU A 23 -14.63 5.47 -9.27
C GLU A 23 -14.09 5.97 -10.60
N VAL A 24 -12.77 5.87 -10.83
CA VAL A 24 -12.16 6.22 -12.12
C VAL A 24 -12.75 5.35 -13.23
N VAL A 25 -12.75 4.02 -13.05
CA VAL A 25 -13.32 3.07 -14.02
C VAL A 25 -14.79 3.38 -14.34
N ALA A 26 -15.60 3.60 -13.31
CA ALA A 26 -17.01 3.94 -13.45
C ALA A 26 -17.20 5.28 -14.19
N ASN A 27 -16.39 6.29 -13.88
CA ASN A 27 -16.47 7.61 -14.51
C ASN A 27 -16.11 7.58 -16.01
N TYR A 28 -15.14 6.75 -16.43
CA TYR A 28 -14.86 6.52 -17.85
C TYR A 28 -16.10 6.00 -18.60
N SER A 29 -16.78 5.02 -18.00
CA SER A 29 -18.01 4.44 -18.54
C SER A 29 -19.15 5.46 -18.62
N ILE A 30 -19.38 6.25 -17.56
CA ILE A 30 -20.39 7.31 -17.51
C ILE A 30 -20.13 8.39 -18.56
N ALA A 31 -18.86 8.74 -18.77
CA ALA A 31 -18.44 9.73 -19.76
C ALA A 31 -18.44 9.20 -21.21
N ASN A 32 -18.70 7.91 -21.43
CA ASN A 32 -18.56 7.23 -22.72
C ASN A 32 -17.15 7.37 -23.32
N ILE A 33 -16.12 7.32 -22.48
CA ILE A 33 -14.72 7.30 -22.89
C ILE A 33 -14.23 5.86 -22.78
N PRO A 34 -13.80 5.23 -23.90
CA PRO A 34 -13.26 3.86 -23.84
C PRO A 34 -12.03 3.79 -22.94
N LEU A 35 -12.06 2.86 -21.98
CA LEU A 35 -10.94 2.50 -21.13
C LEU A 35 -10.69 1.00 -21.30
N GLU A 36 -9.50 0.63 -21.75
CA GLU A 36 -9.13 -0.77 -21.98
C GLU A 36 -8.41 -1.36 -20.77
N THR A 37 -7.54 -0.58 -20.13
CA THR A 37 -6.68 -1.08 -19.04
C THR A 37 -6.57 -0.07 -17.91
N MET A 38 -6.91 -0.51 -16.70
CA MET A 38 -6.71 0.25 -15.47
C MET A 38 -5.41 -0.18 -14.79
N TRP A 39 -4.64 0.79 -14.29
CA TRP A 39 -3.35 0.55 -13.67
C TRP A 39 -3.36 1.02 -12.22
N THR A 40 -2.64 0.33 -11.35
CA THR A 40 -2.35 0.82 -9.99
C THR A 40 -0.86 0.82 -9.72
N ASP A 41 -0.35 1.99 -9.32
CA ASP A 41 1.03 2.23 -8.92
C ASP A 41 1.33 1.59 -7.55
N ILE A 42 2.47 1.86 -6.91
CA ILE A 42 2.86 1.35 -5.58
C ILE A 42 1.85 1.59 -4.44
N ASP A 43 0.81 2.38 -4.67
CA ASP A 43 -0.19 2.70 -3.66
C ASP A 43 -0.92 1.47 -3.11
N TYR A 44 -1.08 0.41 -3.92
CA TYR A 44 -1.74 -0.81 -3.48
C TYR A 44 -0.97 -1.57 -2.40
N MET A 45 0.34 -1.34 -2.29
CA MET A 45 1.24 -2.11 -1.43
C MET A 45 1.25 -1.57 0.00
N TYR A 46 1.29 -2.48 0.99
CA TYR A 46 1.48 -2.11 2.38
C TYR A 46 2.87 -1.49 2.57
N LEU A 47 2.92 -0.19 2.88
CA LEU A 47 4.16 0.58 3.03
C LEU A 47 5.17 0.33 1.88
N ARG A 48 4.65 0.21 0.64
CA ARG A 48 5.45 0.05 -0.60
C ARG A 48 6.26 -1.25 -0.65
N ARG A 49 5.87 -2.25 0.16
CA ARG A 49 6.46 -3.58 0.13
C ARG A 49 5.88 -4.38 -1.03
N VAL A 50 6.72 -4.77 -1.98
CA VAL A 50 6.31 -5.64 -3.09
C VAL A 50 5.69 -6.94 -2.60
N PHE A 51 4.75 -7.48 -3.37
CA PHE A 51 3.96 -8.68 -3.05
C PHE A 51 3.15 -8.57 -1.75
N THR A 52 2.61 -7.37 -1.50
CA THR A 52 1.66 -7.12 -0.40
C THR A 52 0.51 -6.24 -0.88
N LEU A 53 -0.59 -6.26 -0.12
CA LEU A 53 -1.67 -5.30 -0.25
C LEU A 53 -1.78 -4.49 1.06
N ASP A 54 -2.03 -3.19 0.96
CA ASP A 54 -2.45 -2.37 2.10
C ASP A 54 -3.87 -2.79 2.47
N ALA A 55 -4.02 -3.51 3.58
CA ALA A 55 -5.31 -4.08 3.98
C ALA A 55 -6.41 -3.03 4.28
N ASP A 56 -6.02 -1.79 4.53
CA ASP A 56 -6.96 -0.72 4.89
C ASP A 56 -7.43 0.08 3.67
N ARG A 57 -6.66 0.04 2.57
CA ARG A 57 -6.91 0.81 1.34
C ARG A 57 -7.20 -0.07 0.13
N PHE A 58 -6.55 -1.22 0.06
CA PHE A 58 -6.62 -2.18 -1.05
C PHE A 58 -6.81 -3.61 -0.52
N PRO A 59 -7.83 -3.87 0.33
CA PRO A 59 -8.04 -5.22 0.86
C PRO A 59 -8.27 -6.23 -0.26
N LEU A 60 -7.73 -7.44 -0.08
CA LEU A 60 -7.71 -8.48 -1.13
C LEU A 60 -9.09 -8.77 -1.74
N HIS A 61 -10.14 -8.88 -0.92
CA HIS A 61 -11.49 -9.16 -1.43
C HIS A 61 -12.00 -8.06 -2.38
N LEU A 62 -11.79 -6.78 -2.05
CA LEU A 62 -12.15 -5.67 -2.93
C LEU A 62 -11.26 -5.62 -4.18
N MET A 63 -9.98 -5.94 -4.06
CA MET A 63 -9.12 -6.04 -5.24
C MET A 63 -9.60 -7.14 -6.19
N GLN A 64 -10.00 -8.29 -5.67
CA GLN A 64 -10.58 -9.39 -6.46
C GLN A 64 -11.90 -9.00 -7.11
N GLU A 65 -12.78 -8.30 -6.39
CA GLU A 65 -14.03 -7.78 -6.95
C GLU A 65 -13.81 -6.72 -8.03
N LEU A 66 -12.84 -5.82 -7.85
CA LEU A 66 -12.44 -4.82 -8.85
C LEU A 66 -11.96 -5.50 -10.13
N VAL A 67 -11.06 -6.47 -10.00
CA VAL A 67 -10.51 -7.20 -11.15
C VAL A 67 -11.60 -8.01 -11.85
N THR A 68 -12.47 -8.68 -11.09
CA THR A 68 -13.64 -9.40 -11.65
C THR A 68 -14.53 -8.45 -12.44
N TYR A 69 -14.82 -7.26 -11.90
CA TYR A 69 -15.57 -6.23 -12.62
C TYR A 69 -14.88 -5.85 -13.93
N LEU A 70 -13.58 -5.60 -13.92
CA LEU A 70 -12.83 -5.25 -15.13
C LEU A 70 -12.94 -6.36 -16.19
N HIS A 71 -12.70 -7.62 -15.81
CA HIS A 71 -12.77 -8.77 -16.71
C HIS A 71 -14.16 -9.01 -17.29
N ASP A 72 -15.22 -8.85 -16.48
CA ASP A 72 -16.63 -8.94 -16.93
C ASP A 72 -16.98 -7.86 -17.96
N HIS A 73 -16.24 -6.74 -17.97
CA HIS A 73 -16.40 -5.64 -18.91
C HIS A 73 -15.36 -5.64 -20.03
N GLN A 74 -14.62 -6.74 -20.21
CA GLN A 74 -13.55 -6.88 -21.21
C GLN A 74 -12.41 -5.86 -21.05
N GLN A 75 -12.21 -5.37 -19.83
CA GLN A 75 -11.10 -4.51 -19.43
C GLN A 75 -10.01 -5.34 -18.75
N HIS A 76 -8.83 -4.75 -18.61
CA HIS A 76 -7.63 -5.42 -18.10
C HIS A 76 -7.04 -4.64 -16.92
N TYR A 77 -6.32 -5.35 -16.06
CA TYR A 77 -5.68 -4.78 -14.88
C TYR A 77 -4.17 -4.97 -14.91
N VAL A 78 -3.44 -3.89 -14.65
CA VAL A 78 -1.98 -3.89 -14.56
C VAL A 78 -1.55 -3.25 -13.25
N VAL A 79 -0.53 -3.84 -12.62
CA VAL A 79 0.08 -3.27 -11.43
C VAL A 79 1.57 -3.05 -11.62
N MET A 80 2.11 -2.11 -10.87
CA MET A 80 3.55 -1.91 -10.78
C MET A 80 4.19 -2.86 -9.77
N VAL A 81 5.37 -3.39 -10.08
CA VAL A 81 6.25 -4.10 -9.14
C VAL A 81 7.69 -3.68 -9.36
N ASP A 82 8.28 -3.03 -8.37
CA ASP A 82 9.70 -2.70 -8.34
C ASP A 82 10.56 -3.93 -8.03
N PRO A 83 11.84 -3.96 -8.42
CA PRO A 83 12.75 -5.03 -8.02
C PRO A 83 13.13 -4.95 -6.54
N ALA A 84 13.11 -3.76 -5.94
CA ALA A 84 13.51 -3.50 -4.57
C ALA A 84 12.56 -4.15 -3.55
N VAL A 85 13.08 -5.08 -2.75
CA VAL A 85 12.32 -5.80 -1.72
C VAL A 85 12.65 -5.22 -0.34
N ALA A 86 11.64 -4.82 0.43
CA ALA A 86 11.87 -4.19 1.74
C ALA A 86 12.73 -5.09 2.66
N TYR A 87 13.74 -4.51 3.30
CA TYR A 87 14.62 -5.21 4.23
C TYR A 87 13.92 -5.36 5.60
N GLN A 88 12.87 -6.18 5.65
CA GLN A 88 12.04 -6.41 6.84
C GLN A 88 11.55 -7.87 6.87
N PRO A 89 11.23 -8.45 8.05
CA PRO A 89 10.82 -9.84 8.14
C PRO A 89 9.36 -10.05 7.66
N TYR A 90 9.17 -10.15 6.35
CA TYR A 90 7.91 -10.53 5.71
C TYR A 90 8.14 -11.57 4.61
N PRO A 91 7.09 -12.26 4.10
CA PRO A 91 7.26 -13.44 3.24
C PRO A 91 8.22 -13.25 2.06
N ALA A 92 8.05 -12.23 1.22
CA ALA A 92 8.90 -12.06 0.04
C ALA A 92 10.39 -11.87 0.40
N PHE A 93 10.69 -11.07 1.42
CA PHE A 93 12.08 -10.93 1.88
C PHE A 93 12.63 -12.24 2.46
N GLN A 94 11.85 -12.97 3.25
CA GLN A 94 12.29 -14.24 3.85
C GLN A 94 12.52 -15.32 2.78
N ASN A 95 11.64 -15.40 1.79
CA ASN A 95 11.76 -16.32 0.66
C ASN A 95 13.00 -15.99 -0.18
N GLY A 96 13.23 -14.70 -0.50
CA GLY A 96 14.42 -14.27 -1.23
C GLY A 96 15.74 -14.55 -0.48
N VAL A 97 15.74 -14.47 0.85
CA VAL A 97 16.89 -14.89 1.67
C VAL A 97 17.08 -16.41 1.62
N ALA A 98 16.00 -17.19 1.70
CA ALA A 98 16.05 -18.65 1.65
C ALA A 98 16.59 -19.17 0.31
N ASP A 99 16.24 -18.51 -0.79
CA ASP A 99 16.64 -18.87 -2.14
C ASP A 99 17.96 -18.23 -2.59
N ASP A 100 18.66 -17.51 -1.70
CA ASP A 100 19.88 -16.78 -2.00
C ASP A 100 19.76 -15.81 -3.19
N ALA A 101 18.64 -15.10 -3.26
CA ALA A 101 18.24 -14.31 -4.42
C ALA A 101 18.73 -12.85 -4.41
N PHE A 102 19.32 -12.35 -3.31
CA PHE A 102 19.68 -10.94 -3.17
C PHE A 102 21.17 -10.66 -3.43
N LEU A 103 21.47 -9.47 -3.95
CA LEU A 103 22.84 -8.94 -4.00
C LEU A 103 23.46 -8.93 -2.61
N LYS A 104 24.75 -9.29 -2.54
CA LYS A 104 25.53 -9.36 -1.30
C LYS A 104 26.75 -8.46 -1.36
N VAL A 105 27.18 -7.97 -0.21
CA VAL A 105 28.51 -7.34 -0.05
C VAL A 105 29.57 -8.40 0.25
N ALA A 106 30.85 -8.00 0.24
CA ALA A 106 31.99 -8.93 0.33
C ALA A 106 32.01 -9.82 1.59
N ASN A 107 31.36 -9.42 2.68
CA ASN A 107 31.25 -10.23 3.90
C ASN A 107 30.12 -11.29 3.85
N GLY A 108 29.36 -11.35 2.75
CA GLY A 108 28.26 -12.28 2.53
C GLY A 108 26.89 -11.78 3.01
N SER A 109 26.79 -10.63 3.67
CA SER A 109 25.50 -10.04 4.03
C SER A 109 24.81 -9.42 2.82
N VAL A 110 23.48 -9.39 2.85
CA VAL A 110 22.65 -8.71 1.85
C VAL A 110 23.06 -7.24 1.71
N TYR A 111 23.21 -6.78 0.48
CA TYR A 111 23.41 -5.37 0.17
C TYR A 111 22.13 -4.59 0.46
N LYS A 112 22.27 -3.49 1.20
CA LYS A 112 21.17 -2.61 1.56
C LYS A 112 21.25 -1.32 0.75
N GLY A 113 20.13 -0.89 0.20
CA GLY A 113 19.92 0.47 -0.29
C GLY A 113 18.62 1.05 0.25
N VAL A 114 18.14 2.12 -0.38
CA VAL A 114 16.90 2.80 -0.02
C VAL A 114 16.08 3.04 -1.28
N VAL A 115 14.81 2.66 -1.24
CA VAL A 115 13.79 3.00 -2.27
C VAL A 115 12.46 3.24 -1.52
N TRP A 116 11.33 3.15 -2.19
CA TRP A 116 10.00 3.44 -1.64
C TRP A 116 9.61 2.74 -0.34
N PRO A 117 9.98 1.47 -0.05
CA PRO A 117 9.67 0.86 1.25
C PRO A 117 10.63 1.27 2.37
N GLY A 118 11.56 2.19 2.12
CA GLY A 118 12.70 2.49 2.99
C GLY A 118 13.89 1.58 2.67
N VAL A 119 14.54 1.04 3.71
CA VAL A 119 15.69 0.15 3.54
C VAL A 119 15.28 -1.10 2.78
N THR A 120 16.03 -1.45 1.74
CA THR A 120 15.66 -2.47 0.76
C THR A 120 16.83 -3.39 0.41
N ALA A 121 16.51 -4.60 -0.04
CA ALA A 121 17.39 -5.55 -0.70
C ALA A 121 17.06 -5.62 -2.20
N PHE A 122 18.09 -5.80 -3.03
CA PHE A 122 17.96 -5.87 -4.47
C PHE A 122 18.18 -7.32 -4.94
N PRO A 123 17.26 -7.92 -5.70
CA PRO A 123 17.48 -9.22 -6.33
C PRO A 123 18.72 -9.19 -7.24
N ASP A 124 19.54 -10.24 -7.16
CA ASP A 124 20.62 -10.51 -8.10
C ASP A 124 20.07 -11.33 -9.26
N TRP A 125 19.73 -10.68 -10.37
CA TRP A 125 19.18 -11.34 -11.56
C TRP A 125 20.13 -12.37 -12.21
N PHE A 126 21.38 -12.45 -11.79
CA PHE A 126 22.36 -13.45 -12.24
C PHE A 126 22.54 -14.60 -11.25
N ALA A 127 22.01 -14.49 -10.03
CA ALA A 127 22.04 -15.57 -9.07
C ALA A 127 21.05 -16.68 -9.48
N PRO A 128 21.43 -17.97 -9.36
CA PRO A 128 20.62 -19.09 -9.84
C PRO A 128 19.28 -19.24 -9.11
N GLY A 129 19.17 -18.75 -7.86
CA GLY A 129 17.94 -18.83 -7.08
C GLY A 129 16.91 -17.76 -7.42
N THR A 130 17.32 -16.63 -8.00
CA THR A 130 16.46 -15.45 -8.17
C THR A 130 15.28 -15.70 -9.10
N GLN A 131 15.46 -16.45 -10.19
CA GLN A 131 14.37 -16.75 -11.11
C GLN A 131 13.28 -17.59 -10.44
N GLY A 132 13.67 -18.60 -9.64
CA GLY A 132 12.73 -19.47 -8.93
C GLY A 132 11.96 -18.69 -7.86
N TYR A 133 12.69 -17.93 -7.04
CA TYR A 133 12.13 -17.01 -6.05
C TYR A 133 11.09 -16.08 -6.67
N TRP A 134 11.47 -15.33 -7.71
CA TRP A 134 10.61 -14.31 -8.31
C TRP A 134 9.36 -14.93 -8.93
N ASN A 135 9.49 -16.06 -9.65
CA ASN A 135 8.32 -16.76 -10.19
C ASN A 135 7.36 -17.20 -9.09
N ASN A 136 7.86 -17.72 -7.97
CA ASN A 136 7.02 -18.19 -6.86
C ASN A 136 6.25 -17.04 -6.20
N GLU A 137 6.87 -15.87 -6.03
CA GLU A 137 6.18 -14.67 -5.51
C GLU A 137 5.05 -14.26 -6.44
N PHE A 138 5.29 -14.26 -7.76
CA PHE A 138 4.26 -13.97 -8.76
C PHE A 138 3.13 -15.00 -8.76
N ASP A 139 3.45 -16.29 -8.82
CA ASP A 139 2.48 -17.38 -8.85
C ASP A 139 1.60 -17.39 -7.59
N THR A 140 2.14 -16.96 -6.44
CA THR A 140 1.40 -16.92 -5.18
C THR A 140 0.55 -15.65 -5.07
N PHE A 141 1.17 -14.48 -5.25
CA PHE A 141 0.52 -13.19 -4.99
C PHE A 141 -0.48 -12.80 -6.10
N PHE A 142 -0.18 -13.15 -7.35
CA PHE A 142 -1.02 -12.88 -8.51
C PHE A 142 -1.78 -14.12 -9.01
N SER A 143 -1.94 -15.12 -8.14
CA SER A 143 -2.79 -16.29 -8.42
C SER A 143 -4.23 -15.86 -8.74
N PRO A 144 -4.82 -16.28 -9.87
CA PRO A 144 -6.23 -16.02 -10.15
C PRO A 144 -7.20 -16.62 -9.12
N ALA A 145 -6.77 -17.67 -8.41
CA ALA A 145 -7.60 -18.40 -7.46
C ALA A 145 -7.58 -17.81 -6.05
N THR A 146 -6.46 -17.19 -5.67
CA THR A 146 -6.19 -16.83 -4.25
C THR A 146 -5.59 -15.44 -4.08
N GLY A 147 -5.11 -14.81 -5.16
CA GLY A 147 -4.42 -13.53 -5.18
C GLY A 147 -5.17 -12.50 -6.02
N VAL A 148 -4.41 -11.59 -6.64
CA VAL A 148 -4.94 -10.55 -7.55
C VAL A 148 -4.69 -10.97 -9.00
N ASP A 149 -5.74 -11.20 -9.78
CA ASP A 149 -5.65 -11.73 -11.16
C ASP A 149 -5.26 -10.63 -12.17
N ILE A 150 -3.97 -10.28 -12.24
CA ILE A 150 -3.45 -9.24 -13.15
C ILE A 150 -3.27 -9.76 -14.57
N ASP A 151 -3.45 -8.90 -15.57
CA ASP A 151 -3.31 -9.24 -16.99
C ASP A 151 -1.90 -9.00 -17.54
N ALA A 152 -1.17 -8.06 -16.93
CA ALA A 152 0.23 -7.83 -17.18
C ALA A 152 0.89 -7.09 -16.00
N LEU A 153 2.21 -6.98 -16.08
CA LEU A 153 3.05 -6.32 -15.10
C LEU A 153 3.73 -5.09 -15.68
N TRP A 154 3.87 -4.06 -14.85
CA TRP A 154 4.81 -2.96 -15.04
C TRP A 154 6.00 -3.11 -14.09
N ILE A 155 7.20 -3.32 -14.64
CA ILE A 155 8.46 -3.24 -13.88
C ILE A 155 9.03 -1.83 -13.98
N ASP A 156 9.35 -1.22 -12.85
CA ASP A 156 9.95 0.12 -12.77
C ASP A 156 11.17 0.14 -11.83
N MET A 157 11.87 1.27 -11.76
CA MET A 157 12.96 1.56 -10.83
C MET A 157 14.14 0.57 -10.95
N ASN A 158 14.31 -0.03 -12.12
CA ASN A 158 15.13 -1.22 -12.35
C ASN A 158 16.46 -0.97 -13.07
N GLU A 159 16.98 0.26 -13.02
CA GLU A 159 18.35 0.56 -13.48
C GLU A 159 19.45 -0.26 -12.77
N ALA A 160 19.45 -0.55 -11.46
CA ALA A 160 18.49 -0.31 -10.38
C ALA A 160 18.60 1.09 -9.74
N SER A 161 17.45 1.74 -9.53
CA SER A 161 17.38 3.00 -8.80
C SER A 161 17.66 2.78 -7.31
N ASN A 162 18.41 3.69 -6.70
CA ASN A 162 18.73 3.66 -5.28
C ASN A 162 18.79 5.10 -4.77
N PHE A 163 17.91 5.43 -3.83
CA PHE A 163 17.87 6.74 -3.19
C PHE A 163 19.07 6.97 -2.29
N CYS A 164 19.68 5.88 -1.80
CA CYS A 164 20.85 5.93 -0.94
C CYS A 164 22.09 6.42 -1.71
N VAL A 165 22.74 7.47 -1.22
CA VAL A 165 23.91 8.04 -1.92
C VAL A 165 25.08 7.08 -1.78
N PHE A 166 25.65 6.62 -2.89
CA PHE A 166 26.82 5.75 -2.89
C PHE A 166 27.97 6.38 -2.08
N PRO A 167 28.62 5.65 -1.15
CA PRO A 167 28.64 4.19 -0.99
C PRO A 167 27.51 3.57 -0.15
N CYS A 168 26.49 4.34 0.23
CA CYS A 168 25.36 3.91 1.05
C CYS A 168 25.80 3.29 2.39
N THR A 169 26.54 4.06 3.19
CA THR A 169 27.09 3.60 4.47
C THR A 169 26.07 3.54 5.59
N ASP A 170 24.97 4.28 5.50
CA ASP A 170 23.92 4.36 6.51
C ASP A 170 22.53 4.48 5.85
N PRO A 171 22.03 3.40 5.22
CA PRO A 171 20.72 3.39 4.57
C PRO A 171 19.59 3.63 5.57
N GLU A 172 19.72 3.20 6.82
CA GLU A 172 18.71 3.40 7.87
C GLU A 172 18.49 4.89 8.16
N ASN A 173 19.57 5.66 8.39
CA ASN A 173 19.47 7.10 8.60
C ASN A 173 19.00 7.83 7.33
N GLN A 174 19.44 7.37 6.16
CA GLN A 174 19.05 7.99 4.91
C GLN A 174 17.54 7.80 4.62
N ALA A 175 17.00 6.59 4.78
CA ALA A 175 15.56 6.34 4.66
C ALA A 175 14.75 7.21 5.63
N THR A 176 15.20 7.30 6.89
CA THR A 176 14.55 8.14 7.91
C THR A 176 14.55 9.61 7.52
N THR A 177 15.68 10.12 7.00
CA THR A 177 15.83 11.53 6.59
C THR A 177 14.96 11.86 5.37
N MET A 178 14.77 10.90 4.47
CA MET A 178 13.94 11.05 3.27
C MET A 178 12.45 10.84 3.54
N GLY A 179 12.10 10.29 4.70
CA GLY A 179 10.72 9.96 5.05
C GLY A 179 10.22 8.71 4.33
N ASP A 180 11.11 7.75 4.05
CA ASP A 180 10.78 6.48 3.43
C ASP A 180 10.58 5.38 4.49
N PRO A 181 9.50 4.57 4.41
CA PRO A 181 8.44 4.64 3.41
C PRO A 181 7.55 5.89 3.56
N PRO A 182 7.09 6.49 2.45
CA PRO A 182 6.15 7.60 2.50
C PRO A 182 4.87 7.21 3.26
N ARG A 183 4.33 8.15 4.04
CA ARG A 183 3.06 7.93 4.75
C ARG A 183 1.94 7.62 3.76
N PRO A 184 1.19 6.51 3.93
CA PRO A 184 0.04 6.23 3.10
C PRO A 184 -1.03 7.33 3.16
N PRO A 185 -1.84 7.51 2.11
CA PRO A 185 -2.98 8.44 2.11
C PRO A 185 -3.93 8.20 3.29
N ALA A 186 -4.75 9.18 3.66
CA ALA A 186 -5.77 8.95 4.69
C ALA A 186 -6.74 7.82 4.27
N ILE A 187 -7.26 7.08 5.25
CA ILE A 187 -8.24 6.02 4.99
C ILE A 187 -9.55 6.68 4.58
N ARG A 188 -10.17 6.17 3.51
CA ARG A 188 -11.49 6.63 3.09
C ARG A 188 -12.56 6.04 3.99
N LEU A 189 -13.38 6.94 4.53
CA LEU A 189 -14.41 6.62 5.50
C LEU A 189 -15.73 7.16 4.95
N GLY A 190 -16.48 6.28 4.31
CA GLY A 190 -17.71 6.57 3.57
C GLY A 190 -17.46 7.19 2.20
N ALA A 191 -18.53 7.24 1.40
CA ALA A 191 -18.54 7.94 0.13
C ALA A 191 -19.73 8.92 0.08
N PRO A 192 -19.58 10.10 -0.53
CA PRO A 192 -20.71 11.01 -0.72
C PRO A 192 -21.75 10.45 -1.70
N ARG A 193 -21.40 9.43 -2.48
CA ARG A 193 -22.26 8.73 -3.44
C ARG A 193 -21.78 7.29 -3.67
N PRO A 194 -22.69 6.36 -4.01
CA PRO A 194 -22.30 5.04 -4.47
C PRO A 194 -21.49 5.10 -5.77
N ILE A 195 -20.55 4.16 -5.92
CA ILE A 195 -19.76 3.91 -7.12
C ILE A 195 -20.62 3.10 -8.11
N PRO A 196 -21.03 3.68 -9.26
CA PRO A 196 -21.89 2.98 -10.21
C PRO A 196 -21.24 1.73 -10.79
N GLY A 197 -22.02 0.65 -10.90
CA GLY A 197 -21.56 -0.65 -11.42
C GLY A 197 -21.01 -1.60 -10.37
N PHE A 198 -20.65 -1.10 -9.17
CA PHE A 198 -20.09 -1.91 -8.09
C PHE A 198 -21.16 -2.31 -7.06
N PRO A 199 -21.08 -3.52 -6.48
CA PRO A 199 -22.07 -4.03 -5.53
C PRO A 199 -21.99 -3.30 -4.18
N ALA A 200 -22.95 -3.57 -3.28
CA ALA A 200 -23.10 -2.84 -2.01
C ALA A 200 -21.96 -3.13 -1.01
N ASP A 201 -21.44 -4.35 -1.02
CA ASP A 201 -20.27 -4.81 -0.26
C ASP A 201 -18.95 -4.23 -0.77
N PHE A 202 -18.91 -3.74 -2.02
CA PHE A 202 -17.79 -2.97 -2.55
C PHE A 202 -17.85 -1.48 -2.16
N GLN A 203 -18.97 -0.96 -1.68
CA GLN A 203 -19.07 0.48 -1.42
C GLN A 203 -18.28 0.89 -0.17
N PRO A 204 -17.67 2.09 -0.13
CA PRO A 204 -16.99 2.59 1.07
C PRO A 204 -17.91 2.57 2.29
N VAL A 205 -17.47 1.91 3.36
CA VAL A 205 -18.20 1.78 4.63
C VAL A 205 -18.42 3.15 5.26
N CYS A 206 -19.63 3.44 5.74
CA CYS A 206 -19.94 4.68 6.44
C CYS A 206 -19.05 4.89 7.68
N HIS A 207 -18.94 6.14 8.11
CA HIS A 207 -18.18 6.50 9.30
C HIS A 207 -19.06 7.01 10.44
N ALA A 208 -18.51 6.97 11.64
CA ALA A 208 -19.00 7.66 12.81
C ALA A 208 -17.93 8.63 13.33
N GLU A 209 -18.30 9.87 13.63
CA GLU A 209 -17.42 10.80 14.32
C GLU A 209 -17.36 10.44 15.81
N VAL A 210 -16.16 10.12 16.31
CA VAL A 210 -15.93 9.77 17.72
C VAL A 210 -14.99 10.79 18.35
N THR A 211 -15.45 11.44 19.42
CA THR A 211 -14.62 12.38 20.19
C THR A 211 -14.03 11.69 21.42
N PHE A 212 -12.70 11.59 21.44
CA PHE A 212 -11.96 11.23 22.65
C PHE A 212 -11.72 12.46 23.49
N SER A 213 -11.96 12.36 24.80
CA SER A 213 -11.67 13.42 25.75
C SER A 213 -11.01 12.83 26.99
N VAL A 214 -9.90 13.42 27.41
CA VAL A 214 -9.19 13.04 28.64
C VAL A 214 -8.93 14.28 29.48
N HIS A 215 -9.18 14.15 30.77
CA HIS A 215 -8.85 15.19 31.74
C HIS A 215 -7.47 14.92 32.32
N ALA A 216 -6.46 15.70 31.91
CA ALA A 216 -5.08 15.51 32.31
C ALA A 216 -4.32 16.84 32.38
N SER A 217 -3.41 16.96 33.34
CA SER A 217 -2.48 18.09 33.43
C SER A 217 -1.13 17.67 32.88
N THR A 218 -0.55 18.51 32.02
CA THR A 218 0.74 18.26 31.36
C THR A 218 1.67 19.47 31.50
N PHE A 219 2.93 19.28 31.16
CA PHE A 219 3.95 20.33 31.10
C PHE A 219 4.21 20.79 29.66
N PHE A 220 4.86 21.95 29.51
CA PHE A 220 5.23 22.47 28.20
C PHE A 220 6.11 21.46 27.44
N GLY A 221 5.69 21.11 26.22
CA GLY A 221 6.36 20.12 25.36
C GLY A 221 5.78 18.70 25.44
N GLU A 222 4.86 18.43 26.37
CA GLU A 222 4.16 17.14 26.43
C GLU A 222 2.91 17.14 25.55
N ASN A 223 2.66 15.99 24.90
CA ASN A 223 1.46 15.73 24.11
C ASN A 223 0.76 14.49 24.63
N ILE A 224 -0.55 14.42 24.39
CA ILE A 224 -1.34 13.20 24.60
C ILE A 224 -1.71 12.66 23.23
N LEU A 225 -1.65 11.34 23.06
CA LEU A 225 -2.04 10.61 21.86
C LEU A 225 -3.19 9.66 22.22
N VAL A 226 -4.16 9.49 21.32
CA VAL A 226 -5.04 8.32 21.33
C VAL A 226 -4.43 7.29 20.40
N PHE A 227 -4.30 6.07 20.91
CA PHE A 227 -3.82 4.91 20.17
C PHE A 227 -4.71 3.70 20.45
N GLY A 228 -5.07 2.92 19.43
CA GLY A 228 -5.99 1.82 19.64
C GLY A 228 -6.04 0.78 18.53
N SER A 229 -7.07 -0.06 18.58
CA SER A 229 -7.30 -1.17 17.65
C SER A 229 -7.96 -0.76 16.34
N ALA A 230 -8.44 0.49 16.23
CA ALA A 230 -9.06 0.98 15.02
C ALA A 230 -8.03 1.71 14.17
N VAL A 231 -7.96 1.32 12.90
CA VAL A 231 -6.96 1.79 11.93
C VAL A 231 -6.81 3.33 11.88
N THR A 232 -7.87 4.09 12.14
CA THR A 232 -7.87 5.56 12.12
C THR A 232 -7.20 6.20 13.34
N ILE A 233 -6.95 5.43 14.40
CA ILE A 233 -6.22 5.81 15.62
C ILE A 233 -5.02 4.90 15.89
N GLY A 234 -4.63 4.01 14.98
CA GLY A 234 -3.55 3.04 15.18
C GLY A 234 -3.91 1.64 14.68
N ASN A 235 -2.95 0.73 14.59
CA ASN A 235 -3.24 -0.67 14.28
C ASN A 235 -2.31 -1.61 15.06
N GLY A 236 -2.79 -2.13 16.20
CA GLY A 236 -2.01 -3.08 17.01
C GLY A 236 -0.85 -2.40 17.75
N ASP A 237 0.37 -2.60 17.25
CA ASP A 237 1.60 -1.97 17.77
C ASP A 237 2.10 -0.82 16.86
N ASP A 238 1.43 -0.56 15.73
CA ASP A 238 1.83 0.46 14.77
C ASP A 238 1.23 1.84 15.08
N LEU A 239 2.05 2.72 15.65
CA LEU A 239 1.70 4.11 16.00
C LEU A 239 1.53 5.04 14.78
N MET A 240 1.69 4.58 13.53
CA MET A 240 1.61 5.43 12.32
C MET A 240 0.32 6.23 12.21
N ASN A 241 -0.79 5.72 12.76
CA ASN A 241 -2.08 6.38 12.77
C ASN A 241 -2.51 6.89 14.16
N ALA A 242 -1.61 6.89 15.16
CA ALA A 242 -1.91 7.49 16.45
C ALA A 242 -2.25 8.98 16.29
N VAL A 243 -3.26 9.45 17.01
CA VAL A 243 -3.80 10.80 16.83
C VAL A 243 -3.49 11.67 18.05
N THR A 244 -2.88 12.83 17.82
CA THR A 244 -2.58 13.81 18.88
C THR A 244 -3.83 14.56 19.33
N LEU A 245 -4.06 14.64 20.64
CA LEU A 245 -5.16 15.41 21.20
C LEU A 245 -4.82 16.91 21.26
N GLY A 246 -5.83 17.76 21.05
CA GLY A 246 -5.72 19.21 21.19
C GLY A 246 -6.02 19.68 22.62
N ALA A 247 -5.26 20.69 23.08
CA ALA A 247 -5.41 21.31 24.40
C ALA A 247 -6.32 22.56 24.42
N ASN A 248 -7.17 22.75 23.41
CA ASN A 248 -8.00 23.95 23.26
C ASN A 248 -8.91 24.21 24.48
N ASN A 249 -9.27 23.17 25.23
CA ASN A 249 -10.12 23.21 26.41
C ASN A 249 -9.38 22.79 27.69
N TYR A 250 -8.07 23.05 27.79
CA TYR A 250 -7.23 22.62 28.91
C TYR A 250 -7.87 22.92 30.29
N PRO A 251 -7.91 21.95 31.23
CA PRO A 251 -7.16 20.69 31.28
C PRO A 251 -7.83 19.50 30.55
N ILE A 252 -8.87 19.74 29.76
CA ILE A 252 -9.46 18.71 28.90
C ILE A 252 -8.76 18.72 27.55
N TRP A 253 -8.16 17.58 27.22
CA TRP A 253 -7.58 17.29 25.92
C TRP A 253 -8.61 16.53 25.10
N SER A 254 -8.77 16.87 23.83
CA SER A 254 -9.75 16.19 22.98
C SER A 254 -9.35 16.13 21.52
N VAL A 255 -9.86 15.12 20.82
CA VAL A 255 -9.80 15.01 19.37
C VAL A 255 -11.04 14.27 18.86
N THR A 256 -11.56 14.70 17.71
CA THR A 256 -12.59 13.97 16.98
C THR A 256 -11.93 13.22 15.84
N VAL A 257 -12.21 11.93 15.73
CA VAL A 257 -11.69 11.05 14.69
C VAL A 257 -12.83 10.31 14.04
N ASP A 258 -12.81 10.21 12.71
CA ASP A 258 -13.72 9.35 11.98
C ASP A 258 -13.37 7.89 12.25
N MET A 259 -14.38 7.09 12.55
CA MET A 259 -14.26 5.66 12.78
C MET A 259 -15.09 4.87 11.78
N PRO A 260 -14.62 3.69 11.34
CA PRO A 260 -15.48 2.77 10.62
C PRO A 260 -16.74 2.47 11.45
N ALA A 261 -17.91 2.63 10.83
CA ALA A 261 -19.16 2.30 11.49
C ALA A 261 -19.19 0.81 11.92
N ASP A 262 -19.99 0.51 12.95
CA ASP A 262 -20.23 -0.85 13.46
C ASP A 262 -18.96 -1.63 13.89
N THR A 263 -17.86 -0.92 14.18
CA THR A 263 -16.59 -1.52 14.61
C THR A 263 -16.39 -1.38 16.11
N THR A 264 -15.99 -2.47 16.78
CA THR A 264 -15.58 -2.41 18.19
C THR A 264 -14.14 -1.90 18.29
N VAL A 265 -13.90 -0.91 19.15
CA VAL A 265 -12.59 -0.25 19.29
C VAL A 265 -12.11 -0.32 20.74
N THR A 266 -10.84 -0.69 20.92
CA THR A 266 -10.09 -0.54 22.18
C THR A 266 -9.05 0.56 22.01
N TYR A 267 -8.88 1.43 23.01
CA TYR A 267 -7.99 2.61 22.97
C TYR A 267 -7.44 2.96 24.36
#